data_AF-A0A6L7F480-F1
#
_entry.id   AF-A0A6L7F480-F1
#
_cell.length_a   1.000
_cell.length_b   1.000
_cell.length_c   1.000
_cell.angle_alpha   90.00
_cell.angle_beta   90.00
_cell.angle_gamma   90.00
#
_symmetry.space_group_name_H-M   'P 1'
#
loop_
_entity.id
_entity.type
_entity.pdbx_description
1 polymer ?
#
loop_
_entity_poly.entity_id
_entity_poly.type
_entity_poly.pdbx_seq_one_letter_code
_entity_poly.pdbx_strand_id
1 'polypeptide(L)'
;MEPDGPNALARAIGLLGDEWTLLILRQAMAGTTRYVDFAAALPISNAVLTRRLETLVAERLVERSVYQERPVRAEYVLTRRGRGVWPVLVAMWGWERTWVPEHVYATPPIPHRQCGREMTPLFCCAACGEPAPATSMRTGWGPSGGWRRSVPEVSTRRRPGSRAGRAETPTLYPDTMAVFGNRWSAAVVGAAFRGVRRFSEFQELLGAPPSLLTERLASLTERGILRQVEVAPHRVEYALTRKGLDFFPVVALALQWAERWYTAAEGPVMAWTHACGAAFEGELTCDHCRVPLRPRDIVLEEP
;
A
#
# COMPACT_ATOMS: atom_id res chain seq x y z
N MET A 1 5.27 -10.45 17.74
CA MET A 1 4.17 -11.20 17.09
C MET A 1 4.26 -12.65 17.50
N GLU A 2 3.19 -13.43 17.40
CA GLU A 2 3.27 -14.87 17.71
C GLU A 2 4.05 -15.64 16.62
N PRO A 3 4.82 -16.69 16.99
CA PRO A 3 5.71 -17.40 16.06
C PRO A 3 5.01 -18.12 14.90
N ASP A 4 3.75 -18.54 15.08
CA ASP A 4 2.98 -19.26 14.06
C ASP A 4 1.82 -18.45 13.47
N GLY A 5 1.64 -17.20 13.93
CA GLY A 5 0.57 -16.32 13.46
C GLY A 5 0.90 -15.55 12.17
N PRO A 6 -0.05 -14.75 11.66
CA PRO A 6 0.15 -13.88 10.51
C PRO A 6 1.36 -12.97 10.73
N ASN A 7 2.26 -12.86 9.76
CA ASN A 7 3.51 -12.08 9.84
C ASN A 7 3.31 -10.60 9.43
N ALA A 8 4.38 -9.80 9.46
CA ALA A 8 4.30 -8.37 9.16
C ALA A 8 3.74 -8.08 7.76
N LEU A 9 4.01 -8.93 6.76
CA LEU A 9 3.45 -8.78 5.42
C LEU A 9 1.92 -8.98 5.42
N ALA A 10 1.41 -9.97 6.15
CA ALA A 10 -0.04 -10.13 6.32
C ALA A 10 -0.67 -8.92 7.02
N ARG A 11 0.02 -8.31 8.00
CA ARG A 11 -0.43 -7.06 8.65
C ARG A 11 -0.45 -5.88 7.69
N ALA A 12 0.58 -5.73 6.86
CA ALA A 12 0.65 -4.70 5.82
C ALA A 12 -0.53 -4.85 4.85
N ILE A 13 -0.72 -6.05 4.30
CA ILE A 13 -1.79 -6.37 3.36
C ILE A 13 -3.17 -6.19 4.01
N GLY A 14 -3.34 -6.56 5.28
CA GLY A 14 -4.61 -6.43 5.99
C GLY A 14 -5.00 -4.98 6.29
N LEU A 15 -4.04 -4.12 6.63
CA LEU A 15 -4.29 -2.74 7.05
C LEU A 15 -4.17 -1.74 5.92
N LEU A 16 -3.07 -1.78 5.18
CA LEU A 16 -2.83 -0.88 4.05
C LEU A 16 -3.55 -1.37 2.81
N GLY A 17 -3.99 -2.63 2.78
CA GLY A 17 -4.83 -3.15 1.71
C GLY A 17 -6.31 -2.75 1.81
N ASP A 18 -6.65 -1.86 2.74
CA ASP A 18 -7.98 -1.28 2.90
C ASP A 18 -7.95 0.20 2.49
N GLU A 19 -8.69 0.52 1.43
CA GLU A 19 -8.75 1.86 0.84
C GLU A 19 -9.10 2.95 1.86
N TRP A 20 -10.13 2.73 2.67
CA TRP A 20 -10.58 3.71 3.65
C TRP A 20 -9.54 3.96 4.73
N THR A 21 -8.78 2.94 5.11
CA THR A 21 -7.67 3.10 6.06
C THR A 21 -6.61 4.05 5.50
N LEU A 22 -6.22 3.89 4.24
CA LEU A 22 -5.25 4.79 3.60
C LEU A 22 -5.79 6.22 3.44
N LEU A 23 -7.06 6.37 3.04
CA LEU A 23 -7.69 7.70 2.90
C LEU A 23 -7.84 8.42 4.25
N ILE A 24 -8.25 7.72 5.32
CA ILE A 24 -8.33 8.31 6.66
C ILE A 24 -6.94 8.72 7.16
N LEU A 25 -5.92 7.87 6.96
CA LEU A 25 -4.55 8.20 7.34
C LEU A 25 -4.01 9.39 6.56
N ARG A 26 -4.31 9.51 5.26
CA ARG A 26 -3.97 10.69 4.45
C ARG A 26 -4.60 11.95 5.03
N GLN A 27 -5.91 11.95 5.29
CA GLN A 27 -6.60 13.11 5.89
C GLN A 27 -6.00 13.47 7.25
N ALA A 28 -5.69 12.46 8.08
CA ALA A 28 -5.05 12.70 9.37
C ALA A 28 -3.65 13.32 9.22
N MET A 29 -2.89 12.96 8.17
CA MET A 29 -1.59 13.57 7.87
C MET A 29 -1.71 15.00 7.34
N ALA A 30 -2.81 15.33 6.67
CA ALA A 30 -3.16 16.70 6.29
C ALA A 30 -3.63 17.56 7.47
N GLY A 31 -3.82 16.95 8.65
CA GLY A 31 -4.16 17.65 9.91
C GLY A 31 -5.59 17.44 10.39
N THR A 32 -6.39 16.61 9.72
CA THR A 32 -7.74 16.27 10.19
C THR A 32 -7.66 15.45 11.48
N THR A 33 -8.32 15.90 12.55
CA THR A 33 -8.36 15.17 13.82
C THR A 33 -9.77 14.85 14.31
N ARG A 34 -10.79 15.61 13.90
CA ARG A 34 -12.16 15.45 14.41
C ARG A 34 -12.99 14.55 13.51
N TYR A 35 -13.88 13.76 14.11
CA TYR A 35 -14.76 12.84 13.38
C TYR A 35 -15.58 13.55 12.29
N VAL A 36 -16.17 14.70 12.62
CA VAL A 36 -17.03 15.47 11.69
C VAL A 36 -16.24 15.93 10.46
N ASP A 37 -14.96 16.29 10.64
CA ASP A 37 -14.11 16.73 9.54
C ASP A 37 -13.75 15.55 8.62
N PHE A 38 -13.45 14.36 9.16
CA PHE A 38 -13.26 13.15 8.36
C PHE A 38 -14.53 12.79 7.57
N ALA A 39 -15.70 12.87 8.20
CA ALA A 39 -16.98 12.56 7.57
C ALA A 39 -17.37 13.57 6.48
N ALA A 40 -16.93 14.83 6.62
CA ALA A 40 -17.14 15.86 5.62
C ALA A 40 -16.18 15.74 4.42
N ALA A 41 -14.91 15.39 4.68
CA ALA A 41 -13.88 15.35 3.66
C ALA A 41 -13.86 14.05 2.83
N LEU A 42 -14.40 12.94 3.37
CA LEU A 42 -14.39 11.64 2.71
C LEU A 42 -15.81 11.20 2.32
N PRO A 43 -16.02 10.62 1.13
CA PRO A 43 -17.31 10.05 0.71
C PRO A 43 -17.57 8.68 1.40
N ILE A 44 -17.37 8.62 2.71
CA ILE A 44 -17.44 7.43 3.54
C ILE A 44 -18.70 7.46 4.41
N SER A 45 -19.37 6.32 4.59
CA SER A 45 -20.51 6.26 5.51
C SER A 45 -20.06 6.30 6.96
N ASN A 46 -20.89 6.88 7.84
CA ASN A 46 -20.60 6.96 9.29
C ASN A 46 -20.26 5.60 9.90
N ALA A 47 -20.98 4.54 9.53
CA ALA A 47 -20.73 3.20 10.04
C ALA A 47 -19.35 2.66 9.62
N VAL A 48 -18.92 2.92 8.38
CA VAL A 48 -17.60 2.49 7.90
C VAL A 48 -16.50 3.33 8.55
N LEU A 49 -16.67 4.65 8.62
CA LEU A 49 -15.71 5.56 9.28
C LEU A 49 -15.49 5.18 10.75
N THR A 50 -16.58 4.97 11.49
CA THR A 50 -16.51 4.54 12.91
C THR A 50 -15.69 3.26 13.05
N ARG A 51 -16.04 2.20 12.31
CA ARG A 51 -15.33 0.91 12.36
C ARG A 51 -13.85 1.05 11.99
N ARG A 52 -13.52 1.92 11.04
CA ARG A 52 -12.14 2.15 10.61
C ARG A 52 -11.34 2.92 11.64
N LEU A 53 -11.91 3.97 12.23
CA LEU A 53 -11.26 4.69 13.33
C LEU A 53 -11.04 3.77 14.54
N GLU A 54 -12.01 2.91 14.88
CA GLU A 54 -11.84 1.88 15.92
C GLU A 54 -10.68 0.94 15.60
N THR A 55 -10.57 0.49 14.35
CA THR A 55 -9.45 -0.36 13.90
C THR A 55 -8.13 0.40 14.00
N LEU A 56 -8.07 1.65 13.54
CA LEU A 56 -6.86 2.47 13.63
C LEU A 56 -6.42 2.72 15.07
N VAL A 57 -7.37 2.88 16.01
CA VAL A 57 -7.10 3.00 17.45
C VAL A 57 -6.58 1.68 18.02
N ALA A 58 -7.25 0.56 17.72
CA ALA A 58 -6.83 -0.77 18.17
C ALA A 58 -5.41 -1.12 17.67
N GLU A 59 -5.10 -0.72 16.44
CA GLU A 59 -3.80 -0.91 15.80
C GLU A 59 -2.76 0.15 16.21
N ARG A 60 -3.12 1.09 17.10
CA ARG A 60 -2.27 2.18 17.57
C ARG A 60 -1.70 3.03 16.42
N LEU A 61 -2.43 3.14 15.32
CA LEU A 61 -2.12 4.05 14.20
C LEU A 61 -2.58 5.47 14.52
N VAL A 62 -3.70 5.58 15.23
CA VAL A 62 -4.21 6.83 15.79
C VAL A 62 -4.50 6.64 17.29
N GLU A 63 -4.44 7.71 18.05
CA GLU A 63 -4.86 7.76 19.43
C GLU A 63 -6.17 8.55 19.53
N ARG A 64 -7.14 8.01 20.28
CA ARG A 64 -8.41 8.69 20.53
C ARG A 64 -8.33 9.47 21.84
N SER A 65 -8.33 10.80 21.76
CA SER A 65 -8.31 11.70 22.92
C SER A 65 -9.68 12.35 23.10
N VAL A 66 -10.33 12.12 24.25
CA VAL A 66 -11.58 12.78 24.62
C VAL A 66 -11.25 14.07 25.36
N TYR A 67 -11.64 15.21 24.81
CA TYR A 67 -11.38 16.52 25.42
C TYR A 67 -12.62 17.18 26.02
N GLN A 68 -13.81 16.59 25.78
CA GLN A 68 -15.07 17.03 26.36
C GLN A 68 -15.97 15.81 26.56
N GLU A 69 -16.57 15.65 27.74
CA GLU A 69 -17.44 14.49 28.02
C GLU A 69 -18.93 14.75 27.76
N ARG A 70 -19.37 16.02 27.77
CA ARG A 70 -20.80 16.36 27.61
C ARG A 70 -21.02 17.60 26.71
N PRO A 71 -21.47 17.41 25.44
CA PRO A 71 -21.48 16.13 24.72
C PRO A 71 -20.05 15.58 24.51
N VAL A 72 -19.92 14.28 24.28
CA VAL A 72 -18.61 13.65 24.03
C VAL A 72 -17.98 14.25 22.77
N ARG A 73 -16.81 14.86 22.90
CA ARG A 73 -15.97 15.27 21.77
C ARG A 73 -14.61 14.62 21.88
N ALA A 74 -14.21 13.97 20.79
CA ALA A 74 -12.97 13.24 20.70
C ALA A 74 -12.22 13.63 19.41
N GLU A 75 -10.91 13.59 19.51
CA GLU A 75 -9.98 13.72 18.38
C GLU A 75 -9.22 12.42 18.16
N TYR A 76 -8.83 12.19 16.92
CA TYR A 76 -8.06 11.04 16.45
C TYR A 76 -6.72 11.55 15.94
N VAL A 77 -5.68 11.42 16.76
CA VAL A 77 -4.35 12.00 16.48
C VAL A 77 -3.41 10.90 16.02
N LEU A 78 -2.64 11.15 14.94
CA LEU A 78 -1.67 10.18 14.43
C LEU A 78 -0.58 9.89 15.45
N THR A 79 -0.37 8.60 15.74
CA THR A 79 0.78 8.12 16.50
C THR A 79 2.04 8.11 15.62
N ARG A 80 3.20 7.81 16.22
CA ARG A 80 4.45 7.57 15.46
C ARG A 80 4.28 6.42 14.44
N ARG A 81 3.47 5.40 14.77
CA ARG A 81 3.16 4.29 13.87
C ARG A 81 2.34 4.75 12.67
N GLY A 82 1.30 5.54 12.91
CA GLY A 82 0.46 6.13 11.86
C GLY A 82 1.26 7.03 10.92
N ARG A 83 2.08 7.92 11.48
CA ARG A 83 2.99 8.77 10.70
C ARG A 83 3.99 7.98 9.85
N GLY A 84 4.37 6.78 10.30
CA GLY A 84 5.26 5.89 9.56
C GLY A 84 4.70 5.38 8.22
N VAL A 85 3.40 5.52 7.97
CA VAL A 85 2.76 5.15 6.68
C VAL A 85 3.02 6.20 5.60
N TRP A 86 3.47 7.41 5.96
CA TRP A 86 3.65 8.53 5.05
C TRP A 86 4.46 8.21 3.77
N PRO A 87 5.61 7.50 3.84
CA PRO A 87 6.35 7.15 2.63
C PRO A 87 5.53 6.30 1.65
N VAL A 88 4.65 5.42 2.15
CA VAL A 88 3.77 4.60 1.31
C VAL A 88 2.84 5.49 0.51
N LEU A 89 2.20 6.47 1.16
CA LEU A 89 1.29 7.42 0.51
C LEU A 89 2.00 8.29 -0.53
N VAL A 90 3.22 8.74 -0.24
CA VAL A 90 4.03 9.53 -1.20
C VAL A 90 4.43 8.69 -2.41
N ALA A 91 4.82 7.42 -2.21
CA ALA A 91 5.12 6.51 -3.32
C ALA A 91 3.88 6.22 -4.18
N MET A 92 2.71 6.04 -3.56
CA MET A 92 1.43 5.90 -4.28
C MET A 92 1.13 7.14 -5.10
N TRP A 93 1.31 8.34 -4.52
CA TRP A 93 1.11 9.60 -5.22
C TRP A 93 2.03 9.71 -6.44
N GLY A 94 3.33 9.47 -6.30
CA GLY A 94 4.28 9.50 -7.42
C GLY A 94 3.94 8.50 -8.52
N TRP A 95 3.53 7.28 -8.14
CA TRP A 95 3.17 6.24 -9.10
C TRP A 95 1.90 6.59 -9.89
N GLU A 96 0.86 7.07 -9.21
CA GLU A 96 -0.40 7.52 -9.84
C GLU A 96 -0.15 8.65 -10.85
N ARG A 97 0.66 9.65 -10.48
CA ARG A 97 1.03 10.75 -11.39
C ARG A 97 1.73 10.26 -12.65
N THR A 98 2.55 9.22 -12.51
CA THR A 98 3.35 8.69 -13.62
C THR A 98 2.50 7.85 -14.57
N TRP A 99 1.59 7.03 -14.03
CA TRP A 99 0.95 5.94 -14.78
C TRP A 99 -0.54 6.12 -15.04
N VAL A 100 -1.16 7.15 -14.46
CA VAL A 100 -2.59 7.45 -14.60
C VAL A 100 -2.75 8.92 -15.01
N PRO A 101 -2.48 9.25 -16.28
CA PRO A 101 -2.52 10.64 -16.77
C PRO A 101 -3.95 11.19 -16.90
N GLU A 102 -4.94 10.32 -17.14
CA GLU A 102 -6.36 10.68 -17.28
C GLU A 102 -7.10 10.57 -15.94
N HIS A 103 -6.71 11.37 -14.96
CA HIS A 103 -7.54 11.50 -13.76
C HIS A 103 -8.64 12.53 -13.97
N VAL A 104 -9.83 12.25 -13.44
CA VAL A 104 -10.93 13.22 -13.31
C VAL A 104 -10.49 14.45 -12.50
N TYR A 105 -9.50 14.28 -11.61
CA TYR A 105 -8.77 15.33 -10.91
C TYR A 105 -7.29 15.19 -11.24
N ALA A 106 -6.70 16.08 -12.05
CA ALA A 106 -5.27 16.03 -12.36
C ALA A 106 -4.47 15.84 -11.06
N THR A 107 -3.78 14.71 -10.92
CA THR A 107 -3.13 14.39 -9.64
C THR A 107 -2.09 15.47 -9.34
N PRO A 108 -2.22 16.17 -8.19
CA PRO A 108 -1.54 17.45 -7.99
C PRO A 108 -0.01 17.30 -8.05
N PRO A 109 0.70 18.37 -8.44
CA PRO A 109 2.15 18.43 -8.36
C PRO A 109 2.65 18.11 -6.96
N ILE A 110 3.84 17.50 -6.87
CA ILE A 110 4.51 17.24 -5.59
C ILE A 110 5.64 18.27 -5.45
N PRO A 111 5.37 19.48 -4.94
CA PRO A 111 6.41 20.47 -4.71
C PRO A 111 7.31 20.02 -3.57
N HIS A 112 8.61 19.94 -3.83
CA HIS A 112 9.60 19.71 -2.79
C HIS A 112 10.05 21.05 -2.20
N ARG A 113 9.68 21.30 -0.93
CA ARG A 113 9.93 22.59 -0.27
C ARG A 113 11.40 22.98 -0.21
N GLN A 114 12.30 22.02 -0.09
CA GLN A 114 13.73 22.31 0.06
C GLN A 114 14.40 22.76 -1.25
N CYS A 115 14.04 22.18 -2.40
CA CYS A 115 14.62 22.59 -3.69
C CYS A 115 13.69 23.49 -4.53
N GLY A 116 12.44 23.67 -4.11
CA GLY A 116 11.44 24.51 -4.77
C GLY A 116 10.91 23.95 -6.10
N ARG A 117 11.27 22.71 -6.46
CA ARG A 117 10.85 22.07 -7.71
C ARG A 117 9.70 21.10 -7.46
N GLU A 118 8.83 20.98 -8.45
CA GLU A 118 7.97 19.82 -8.56
C GLU A 118 8.83 18.58 -8.78
N MET A 119 8.60 17.51 -8.03
CA MET A 119 9.42 16.30 -8.07
C MET A 119 8.59 15.04 -8.31
N THR A 120 9.27 13.98 -8.74
CA THR A 120 8.79 12.60 -8.59
C THR A 120 9.60 11.91 -7.49
N PRO A 121 8.94 11.25 -6.50
CA PRO A 121 9.64 10.50 -5.47
C PRO A 121 10.49 9.38 -6.08
N LEU A 122 11.80 9.43 -5.83
CA LEU A 122 12.75 8.41 -6.28
C LEU A 122 13.07 7.46 -5.13
N PHE A 123 12.79 6.17 -5.32
CA PHE A 123 13.08 5.12 -4.34
C PHE A 123 14.53 4.67 -4.43
N CYS A 124 15.27 4.85 -3.34
CA CYS A 124 16.71 4.65 -3.29
C CYS A 124 17.12 3.74 -2.14
N CYS A 125 18.28 3.11 -2.29
CA CYS A 125 18.93 2.39 -1.21
C CYS A 125 19.57 3.36 -0.23
N ALA A 126 19.20 3.30 1.06
CA ALA A 126 19.79 4.14 2.10
C ALA A 126 21.30 3.92 2.31
N ALA A 127 21.84 2.76 1.89
CA ALA A 127 23.26 2.44 2.05
C ALA A 127 24.17 3.07 0.99
N CYS A 128 23.72 3.15 -0.27
CA CYS A 128 24.54 3.67 -1.38
C CYS A 128 23.92 4.85 -2.12
N GLY A 129 22.70 5.25 -1.78
CA GLY A 129 21.97 6.36 -2.41
C GLY A 129 21.39 6.05 -3.79
N GLU A 130 21.80 4.97 -4.46
CA GLU A 130 21.36 4.65 -5.83
C GLU A 130 19.88 4.24 -5.92
N PRO A 131 19.22 4.48 -7.08
CA PRO A 131 17.85 4.01 -7.34
C PRO A 131 17.72 2.50 -7.15
N ALA A 132 16.62 2.08 -6.52
CA ALA A 132 16.38 0.69 -6.16
C ALA A 132 15.10 0.12 -6.81
N PRO A 133 15.04 0.01 -8.15
CA PRO A 133 13.92 -0.67 -8.81
C PRO A 133 13.89 -2.15 -8.41
N ALA A 134 12.74 -2.82 -8.58
CA ALA A 134 12.58 -4.24 -8.25
C ALA A 134 13.66 -5.15 -8.88
N THR A 135 14.16 -4.78 -10.06
CA THR A 135 15.19 -5.54 -10.80
C THR A 135 16.59 -5.42 -10.20
N SER A 136 16.86 -4.40 -9.38
CA SER A 136 18.14 -4.21 -8.68
C SER A 136 18.21 -4.94 -7.33
N MET A 137 17.16 -5.69 -7.00
CA MET A 137 16.94 -6.27 -5.69
C MET A 137 17.03 -7.80 -5.74
N ARG A 138 17.87 -8.36 -4.87
CA ARG A 138 17.83 -9.79 -4.55
C ARG A 138 16.94 -9.98 -3.34
N THR A 139 15.91 -10.82 -3.48
CA THR A 139 14.93 -11.05 -2.41
C THR A 139 14.90 -12.52 -2.01
N GLY A 140 14.82 -12.75 -0.70
CA GLY A 140 14.61 -14.04 -0.07
C GLY A 140 13.62 -13.92 1.09
N TRP A 141 13.12 -15.06 1.57
CA TRP A 141 12.40 -15.05 2.83
C TRP A 141 13.38 -14.82 3.98
N GLY A 142 12.99 -13.96 4.92
CA GLY A 142 13.61 -13.88 6.23
C GLY A 142 13.07 -14.97 7.16
N PRO A 143 13.54 -15.02 8.42
CA PRO A 143 13.15 -16.08 9.36
C PRO A 143 11.66 -16.14 9.70
N SER A 144 10.95 -15.00 9.67
CA SER A 144 9.48 -14.96 9.85
C SER A 144 8.69 -14.97 8.53
N GLY A 145 9.43 -15.14 7.43
CA GLY A 145 8.89 -15.18 6.07
C GLY A 145 8.16 -16.47 5.74
N GLY A 146 7.39 -16.43 4.65
CA GLY A 146 6.68 -17.59 4.11
C GLY A 146 5.24 -17.27 3.74
N TRP A 147 4.76 -17.88 2.67
CA TRP A 147 3.43 -17.60 2.12
C TRP A 147 2.30 -17.85 3.12
N ARG A 148 2.36 -18.96 3.85
CA ARG A 148 1.35 -19.35 4.85
C ARG A 148 1.07 -18.27 5.90
N ARG A 149 2.11 -17.54 6.33
CA ARG A 149 2.01 -16.45 7.31
C ARG A 149 1.78 -15.08 6.68
N SER A 150 2.03 -14.95 5.37
CA SER A 150 1.98 -13.67 4.65
C SER A 150 0.62 -13.40 4.02
N VAL A 151 -0.20 -14.45 3.85
CA VAL A 151 -1.57 -14.32 3.38
C VAL A 151 -2.47 -14.00 4.57
N PRO A 152 -3.41 -13.05 4.45
CA PRO A 152 -4.39 -12.80 5.50
C PRO A 152 -5.25 -14.05 5.78
N GLU A 153 -5.35 -14.47 7.04
CA GLU A 153 -6.26 -15.55 7.47
C GLU A 153 -7.70 -15.21 7.07
N VAL A 154 -8.32 -16.09 6.28
CA VAL A 154 -9.56 -15.79 5.55
C VAL A 154 -10.79 -15.78 6.47
N SER A 155 -11.62 -14.74 6.33
CA SER A 155 -13.06 -14.93 6.19
C SER A 155 -13.61 -13.99 5.12
N THR A 156 -14.16 -14.60 4.08
CA THR A 156 -15.04 -14.01 3.09
C THR A 156 -16.35 -13.59 3.77
N ARG A 157 -16.45 -12.34 4.25
CA ARG A 157 -17.73 -11.65 4.09
C ARG A 157 -17.75 -11.09 2.69
N ARG A 158 -18.49 -11.81 1.84
CA ARG A 158 -19.04 -11.38 0.56
C ARG A 158 -19.34 -9.88 0.63
N ARG A 159 -18.60 -9.08 -0.15
CA ARG A 159 -19.10 -7.79 -0.62
C ARG A 159 -20.38 -8.17 -1.39
N PRO A 160 -21.59 -7.73 -1.02
CA PRO A 160 -22.64 -7.66 -2.03
C PRO A 160 -22.01 -6.83 -3.14
N GLY A 161 -21.90 -7.41 -4.33
CA GLY A 161 -21.40 -6.69 -5.48
C GLY A 161 -22.04 -5.33 -5.47
N SER A 162 -21.23 -4.28 -5.50
CA SER A 162 -21.71 -2.97 -5.89
C SER A 162 -22.40 -3.21 -7.22
N ARG A 163 -23.74 -3.25 -7.20
CA ARG A 163 -24.54 -3.16 -8.42
C ARG A 163 -23.96 -1.97 -9.16
N ALA A 164 -23.50 -2.20 -10.38
CA ALA A 164 -23.41 -1.18 -11.40
C ALA A 164 -24.63 -0.26 -11.24
N GLY A 165 -24.42 1.00 -10.87
CA GLY A 165 -25.53 1.94 -10.65
C GLY A 165 -25.40 2.99 -9.54
N ARG A 166 -24.27 3.15 -8.86
CA ARG A 166 -23.98 4.41 -8.15
C ARG A 166 -22.75 5.03 -8.81
N ALA A 167 -22.89 6.28 -9.24
CA ALA A 167 -21.83 7.08 -9.83
C ALA A 167 -20.50 6.79 -9.12
N GLU A 168 -19.51 6.31 -9.88
CA GLU A 168 -18.15 6.13 -9.42
C GLU A 168 -17.69 7.47 -8.85
N THR A 169 -17.72 7.59 -7.53
CA THR A 169 -17.20 8.79 -6.86
C THR A 169 -15.70 8.75 -7.11
N PRO A 170 -15.12 9.74 -7.81
CA PRO A 170 -13.76 9.60 -8.26
C PRO A 170 -12.86 9.57 -7.03
N THR A 171 -12.14 8.46 -6.88
CA THR A 171 -11.17 8.28 -5.81
C THR A 171 -9.91 9.07 -6.16
N LEU A 172 -9.19 9.56 -5.17
CA LEU A 172 -7.92 10.26 -5.37
C LEU A 172 -6.80 9.38 -5.97
N TYR A 173 -6.91 8.05 -5.85
CA TYR A 173 -5.91 7.07 -6.32
C TYR A 173 -6.55 5.78 -6.90
N PRO A 174 -7.33 5.86 -8.00
CA PRO A 174 -8.14 4.74 -8.50
C PRO A 174 -7.35 3.48 -8.83
N ASP A 175 -6.17 3.58 -9.44
CA ASP A 175 -5.41 2.39 -9.83
C ASP A 175 -4.64 1.80 -8.67
N THR A 176 -4.11 2.64 -7.79
CA THR A 176 -3.52 2.20 -6.53
C THR A 176 -4.58 1.53 -5.67
N MET A 177 -5.82 2.03 -5.66
CA MET A 177 -6.91 1.37 -4.94
C MET A 177 -7.35 0.06 -5.60
N ALA A 178 -7.15 -0.12 -6.91
CA ALA A 178 -7.34 -1.41 -7.53
C ALA A 178 -6.26 -2.44 -7.13
N VAL A 179 -5.03 -1.98 -6.91
CA VAL A 179 -3.89 -2.83 -6.50
C VAL A 179 -3.85 -3.07 -5.00
N PHE A 180 -3.94 -2.02 -4.18
CA PHE A 180 -3.91 -2.10 -2.72
C PHE A 180 -5.29 -2.15 -2.08
N GLY A 181 -6.34 -1.51 -2.60
CA GLY A 181 -7.68 -1.47 -1.97
C GLY A 181 -8.40 -2.83 -1.86
N ASN A 182 -7.76 -3.90 -2.31
CA ASN A 182 -8.13 -5.26 -1.99
C ASN A 182 -6.90 -6.07 -1.54
N ARG A 183 -6.98 -6.66 -0.34
CA ARG A 183 -5.95 -7.55 0.23
C ARG A 183 -5.47 -8.65 -0.73
N TRP A 184 -6.34 -9.19 -1.58
CA TRP A 184 -5.98 -10.22 -2.55
C TRP A 184 -5.25 -9.65 -3.77
N SER A 185 -5.59 -8.44 -4.22
CA SER A 185 -4.81 -7.76 -5.26
C SER A 185 -3.38 -7.51 -4.76
N ALA A 186 -3.23 -7.03 -3.52
CA ALA A 186 -1.93 -6.82 -2.89
C ALA A 186 -1.13 -8.14 -2.75
N ALA A 187 -1.79 -9.23 -2.35
CA ALA A 187 -1.18 -10.55 -2.25
C ALA A 187 -0.73 -11.10 -3.62
N VAL A 188 -1.56 -10.95 -4.67
CA VAL A 188 -1.22 -11.36 -6.04
C VAL A 188 -0.03 -10.57 -6.56
N VAL A 189 -0.01 -9.24 -6.39
CA VAL A 189 1.12 -8.40 -6.81
C VAL A 189 2.39 -8.75 -6.04
N GLY A 190 2.31 -8.97 -4.73
CA GLY A 190 3.43 -9.44 -3.91
C GLY A 190 3.99 -10.79 -4.39
N ALA A 191 3.12 -11.72 -4.78
CA ALA A 191 3.52 -13.01 -5.37
C ALA A 191 4.14 -12.84 -6.76
N ALA A 192 3.62 -11.95 -7.60
CA ALA A 192 4.18 -11.66 -8.92
C ALA A 192 5.60 -11.06 -8.84
N PHE A 193 5.87 -10.17 -7.87
CA PHE A 193 7.23 -9.65 -7.61
C PHE A 193 8.22 -10.75 -7.20
N ARG A 194 7.72 -11.84 -6.64
CA ARG A 194 8.51 -13.02 -6.27
C ARG A 194 8.61 -14.07 -7.38
N GLY A 195 8.11 -13.76 -8.58
CA GLY A 195 8.23 -14.60 -9.76
C GLY A 195 7.11 -15.63 -9.94
N VAL A 196 6.05 -15.57 -9.14
CA VAL A 196 4.85 -16.40 -9.38
C VAL A 196 4.17 -15.91 -10.66
N ARG A 197 3.97 -16.82 -11.62
CA ARG A 197 3.40 -16.46 -12.94
C ARG A 197 2.19 -17.29 -13.36
N ARG A 198 1.93 -18.43 -12.74
CA ARG A 198 0.86 -19.34 -13.16
C ARG A 198 -0.34 -19.24 -12.23
N PHE A 199 -1.54 -19.35 -12.80
CA PHE A 199 -2.78 -19.31 -12.03
C PHE A 199 -2.79 -20.36 -10.90
N SER A 200 -2.41 -21.60 -11.20
CA SER A 200 -2.37 -22.70 -10.21
C SER A 200 -1.42 -22.41 -9.06
N GLU A 201 -0.29 -21.78 -9.33
CA GLU A 201 0.71 -21.41 -8.32
C GLU A 201 0.22 -20.26 -7.44
N PHE A 202 -0.41 -19.23 -8.03
CA PHE A 202 -1.09 -18.20 -7.24
C PHE A 202 -2.16 -18.81 -6.33
N GLN A 203 -2.98 -19.73 -6.85
CA GLN A 203 -4.04 -20.36 -6.09
C GLN A 203 -3.48 -21.19 -4.92
N GLU A 204 -2.46 -22.00 -5.18
CA GLU A 204 -1.81 -22.84 -4.18
C GLU A 204 -1.14 -22.02 -3.08
N LEU A 205 -0.33 -21.03 -3.46
CA LEU A 205 0.45 -20.22 -2.51
C LEU A 205 -0.42 -19.28 -1.69
N LEU A 206 -1.44 -18.68 -2.33
CA LEU A 206 -2.31 -17.70 -1.68
C LEU A 206 -3.52 -18.34 -0.99
N GLY A 207 -3.85 -19.60 -1.28
CA GLY A 207 -5.09 -20.22 -0.78
C GLY A 207 -6.36 -19.45 -1.19
N ALA A 208 -6.29 -18.67 -2.26
CA ALA A 208 -7.39 -17.82 -2.72
C ALA A 208 -8.48 -18.66 -3.41
N PRO A 209 -9.77 -18.38 -3.19
CA PRO A 209 -10.83 -19.01 -3.99
C PRO A 209 -10.62 -18.75 -5.49
N PRO A 210 -10.78 -19.76 -6.37
CA PRO A 210 -10.48 -19.62 -7.81
C PRO A 210 -11.21 -18.46 -8.47
N SER A 211 -12.50 -18.30 -8.17
CA SER A 211 -13.33 -17.22 -8.73
C SER A 211 -12.82 -15.83 -8.36
N LEU A 212 -12.35 -15.67 -7.12
CA LEU A 212 -11.77 -14.42 -6.65
C LEU A 212 -10.42 -14.15 -7.31
N LEU A 213 -9.57 -15.18 -7.43
CA LEU A 213 -8.28 -15.06 -8.11
C LEU A 213 -8.46 -14.68 -9.59
N THR A 214 -9.41 -15.31 -10.28
CA THR A 214 -9.77 -14.97 -11.68
C THR A 214 -10.17 -13.50 -11.79
N GLU A 215 -11.08 -13.03 -10.92
CA GLU A 215 -11.51 -11.63 -10.89
C GLU A 215 -10.32 -10.68 -10.66
N ARG A 216 -9.43 -10.99 -9.70
CA ARG A 216 -8.28 -10.15 -9.40
C ARG A 216 -7.26 -10.12 -10.54
N LEU A 217 -6.92 -11.26 -11.12
CA LEU A 217 -5.97 -11.35 -12.24
C LEU A 217 -6.52 -10.63 -13.48
N ALA A 218 -7.82 -10.75 -13.76
CA ALA A 218 -8.47 -10.02 -14.84
C ALA A 218 -8.37 -8.50 -14.61
N SER A 219 -8.76 -8.02 -13.42
CA SER A 219 -8.71 -6.60 -13.08
C SER A 219 -7.28 -6.01 -13.12
N LEU A 220 -6.28 -6.74 -12.60
CA LEU A 220 -4.88 -6.33 -12.67
C LEU A 220 -4.35 -6.32 -14.11
N THR A 221 -4.86 -7.21 -14.97
CA THR A 221 -4.50 -7.24 -16.40
C THR A 221 -5.12 -6.09 -17.17
N GLU A 222 -6.41 -5.84 -16.95
CA GLU A 222 -7.18 -4.73 -17.54
C GLU A 222 -6.54 -3.37 -17.23
N ARG A 223 -6.06 -3.17 -16.00
CA ARG A 223 -5.38 -1.94 -15.57
C ARG A 223 -3.91 -1.85 -15.99
N GLY A 224 -3.41 -2.87 -16.69
CA GLY A 224 -2.05 -2.94 -17.18
C GLY A 224 -1.00 -3.10 -16.08
N ILE A 225 -1.36 -3.62 -14.90
CA ILE A 225 -0.40 -4.00 -13.84
C ILE A 225 0.28 -5.33 -14.19
N LEU A 226 -0.54 -6.28 -14.64
CA LEU A 226 -0.11 -7.56 -15.19
C LEU A 226 -0.41 -7.58 -16.69
N ARG A 227 0.27 -8.48 -17.40
CA ARG A 227 -0.09 -8.88 -18.76
C ARG A 227 -0.10 -10.40 -18.84
N GLN A 228 -0.99 -10.92 -19.68
CA GLN A 228 -0.98 -12.33 -20.04
C GLN A 228 0.07 -12.59 -21.13
N VAL A 229 0.78 -13.70 -20.99
CA VAL A 229 1.82 -14.17 -21.91
C VAL A 229 1.52 -15.62 -22.26
N GLU A 230 1.21 -15.88 -23.53
CA GLU A 230 1.06 -17.26 -24.00
C GLU A 230 2.44 -17.88 -24.19
N VAL A 231 2.77 -18.89 -23.37
CA VAL A 231 4.07 -19.58 -23.39
C VAL A 231 4.01 -20.89 -24.18
N ALA A 232 2.81 -21.41 -24.41
CA ALA A 232 2.50 -22.56 -25.26
C ALA A 232 0.99 -22.53 -25.58
N PRO A 233 0.49 -23.31 -26.56
CA PRO A 233 -0.94 -23.38 -26.86
C PRO A 233 -1.78 -23.64 -25.60
N HIS A 234 -2.73 -22.73 -25.32
CA HIS A 234 -3.60 -22.77 -24.14
C HIS A 234 -2.89 -22.66 -22.77
N ARG A 235 -1.60 -22.26 -22.74
CA ARG A 235 -0.84 -22.06 -21.51
C ARG A 235 -0.47 -20.59 -21.38
N VAL A 236 -1.16 -19.91 -20.47
CA VAL A 236 -0.97 -18.49 -20.17
C VAL A 236 -0.25 -18.31 -18.84
N GLU A 237 0.75 -17.45 -18.85
CA GLU A 237 1.43 -16.91 -17.67
C GLU A 237 1.10 -15.43 -17.49
N TYR A 238 1.17 -14.96 -16.25
CA TYR A 238 1.01 -13.57 -15.87
C TYR A 238 2.36 -12.96 -15.55
N ALA A 239 2.69 -11.85 -16.20
CA ALA A 239 3.92 -11.11 -15.97
C ALA A 239 3.62 -9.67 -15.56
N LEU A 240 4.40 -9.11 -14.63
CA LEU A 240 4.35 -7.67 -14.34
C LEU A 240 4.72 -6.88 -15.61
N THR A 241 3.97 -5.82 -15.87
CA THR A 241 4.31 -4.82 -16.89
C THR A 241 5.31 -3.82 -16.31
N ARG A 242 5.74 -2.82 -17.10
CA ARG A 242 6.52 -1.69 -16.58
C ARG A 242 5.75 -0.91 -15.50
N LYS A 243 4.46 -0.63 -15.73
CA LYS A 243 3.56 -0.02 -14.74
C LYS A 243 3.49 -0.82 -13.44
N GLY A 244 3.39 -2.15 -13.55
CA GLY A 244 3.40 -3.04 -12.39
C GLY A 244 4.74 -3.08 -11.66
N LEU A 245 5.87 -3.10 -12.37
CA LEU A 245 7.21 -3.08 -11.79
C LEU A 245 7.50 -1.77 -11.04
N ASP A 246 7.09 -0.63 -11.61
CA ASP A 246 7.27 0.69 -11.00
C ASP A 246 6.42 0.89 -9.74
N PHE A 247 5.48 -0.02 -9.46
CA PHE A 247 4.72 -0.06 -8.22
C PHE A 247 5.51 -0.63 -7.02
N PHE A 248 6.69 -1.19 -7.28
CA PHE A 248 7.55 -1.80 -6.27
C PHE A 248 7.82 -0.93 -5.03
N PRO A 249 8.09 0.39 -5.14
CA PRO A 249 8.31 1.24 -3.97
C PRO A 249 7.16 1.22 -2.97
N VAL A 250 5.90 1.16 -3.45
CA VAL A 250 4.73 1.10 -2.57
C VAL A 250 4.71 -0.19 -1.78
N VAL A 251 4.94 -1.33 -2.45
CA VAL A 251 5.02 -2.66 -1.80
C VAL A 251 6.19 -2.72 -0.82
N ALA A 252 7.35 -2.21 -1.22
CA ALA A 252 8.55 -2.26 -0.42
C ALA A 252 8.42 -1.43 0.86
N LEU A 253 7.95 -0.18 0.75
CA LEU A 253 7.76 0.72 1.89
C LEU A 253 6.64 0.23 2.82
N ALA A 254 5.56 -0.35 2.27
CA ALA A 254 4.50 -0.96 3.08
C ALA A 254 5.02 -2.11 3.93
N LEU A 255 5.89 -2.96 3.36
CA LEU A 255 6.52 -4.04 4.11
C LEU A 255 7.51 -3.53 5.15
N GLN A 256 8.40 -2.60 4.80
CA GLN A 256 9.36 -2.02 5.75
C GLN A 256 8.65 -1.32 6.92
N TRP A 257 7.55 -0.62 6.65
CA TRP A 257 6.71 -0.05 7.69
C TRP A 257 6.16 -1.16 8.60
N ALA A 258 5.62 -2.23 8.01
CA ALA A 258 5.05 -3.29 8.81
C ALA A 258 6.11 -4.05 9.62
N GLU A 259 7.27 -4.36 9.06
CA GLU A 259 8.38 -5.01 9.78
C GLU A 259 8.90 -4.15 10.94
N ARG A 260 8.90 -2.83 10.79
CA ARG A 260 9.31 -1.90 11.85
C ARG A 260 8.37 -1.92 13.06
N TRP A 261 7.06 -2.10 12.84
CA TRP A 261 6.05 -1.94 13.88
C TRP A 261 5.36 -3.23 14.33
N TYR A 262 5.35 -4.24 13.47
CA TYR A 262 4.86 -5.59 13.74
C TYR A 262 6.09 -6.51 13.67
N THR A 263 6.96 -6.42 14.67
CA THR A 263 8.17 -7.25 14.73
C THR A 263 7.84 -8.66 15.20
N ALA A 264 8.29 -9.66 14.43
CA ALA A 264 8.37 -11.05 14.88
C ALA A 264 9.67 -11.25 15.67
N ALA A 265 9.66 -12.16 16.65
CA ALA A 265 10.85 -12.43 17.46
C ALA A 265 11.93 -13.15 16.64
N GLU A 266 11.51 -13.93 15.65
CA GLU A 266 12.33 -14.73 14.75
C GLU A 266 13.17 -13.87 13.79
N GLY A 267 12.72 -12.66 13.48
CA GLY A 267 13.38 -11.74 12.56
C GLY A 267 12.45 -11.20 11.48
N PRO A 268 13.00 -10.55 10.43
CA PRO A 268 12.20 -9.94 9.36
C PRO A 268 11.48 -10.98 8.52
N VAL A 269 10.42 -10.54 7.85
CA VAL A 269 9.66 -11.35 6.89
C VAL A 269 10.48 -11.57 5.64
N MET A 270 11.25 -10.56 5.22
CA MET A 270 12.07 -10.63 4.02
C MET A 270 13.54 -10.38 4.32
N ALA A 271 14.40 -11.07 3.57
CA ALA A 271 15.81 -10.77 3.47
C ALA A 271 16.05 -10.13 2.09
N TRP A 272 16.42 -8.84 2.10
CA TRP A 272 16.65 -8.06 0.89
C TRP A 272 18.09 -7.59 0.81
N THR A 273 18.69 -7.74 -0.36
CA THR A 273 20.02 -7.23 -0.67
C THR A 273 19.93 -6.40 -1.94
N HIS A 274 20.42 -5.17 -1.89
CA HIS A 274 20.52 -4.33 -3.08
C HIS A 274 21.72 -4.74 -3.93
N ALA A 275 21.76 -4.32 -5.20
CA ALA A 275 22.88 -4.58 -6.12
C ALA A 275 24.25 -4.13 -5.57
N CYS A 276 24.29 -3.16 -4.65
CA CYS A 276 25.51 -2.75 -3.95
C CYS A 276 26.04 -3.76 -2.92
N GLY A 277 25.31 -4.85 -2.64
CA GLY A 277 25.68 -5.91 -1.71
C GLY A 277 25.24 -5.67 -0.26
N ALA A 278 24.75 -4.47 0.08
CA ALA A 278 24.24 -4.17 1.42
C ALA A 278 22.84 -4.75 1.64
N ALA A 279 22.52 -5.07 2.91
CA ALA A 279 21.14 -5.29 3.33
C ALA A 279 20.32 -4.03 3.00
N PHE A 280 19.18 -4.22 2.35
CA PHE A 280 18.45 -3.10 1.78
C PHE A 280 17.49 -2.46 2.79
N GLU A 281 17.69 -1.17 3.04
CA GLU A 281 16.66 -0.27 3.55
C GLU A 281 16.37 0.77 2.47
N GLY A 282 15.13 0.79 1.98
CA GLY A 282 14.64 1.78 1.03
C GLY A 282 14.23 3.09 1.69
N GLU A 283 14.53 4.20 1.03
CA GLU A 283 13.99 5.52 1.37
C GLU A 283 13.57 6.27 0.10
N LEU A 284 12.67 7.24 0.26
CA LEU A 284 12.30 8.14 -0.82
C LEU A 284 13.19 9.38 -0.81
N THR A 285 13.64 9.79 -1.98
CA THR A 285 14.44 10.99 -2.22
C THR A 285 13.79 11.85 -3.29
N CYS A 286 14.14 13.13 -3.34
CA CYS A 286 13.79 13.98 -4.46
C CYS A 286 14.63 13.59 -5.70
N ASP A 287 13.99 13.39 -6.85
CA ASP A 287 14.65 13.13 -8.14
C ASP A 287 15.58 14.28 -8.60
N HIS A 288 15.31 15.52 -8.16
CA HIS A 288 16.13 16.68 -8.54
C HIS A 288 17.34 16.94 -7.63
N CYS A 289 17.15 16.93 -6.30
CA CYS A 289 18.21 17.30 -5.35
C CYS A 289 18.76 16.11 -4.56
N ARG A 290 18.18 14.92 -4.74
CA ARG A 290 18.57 13.65 -4.09
C ARG A 290 18.52 13.64 -2.56
N VAL A 291 17.98 14.70 -1.95
CA VAL A 291 17.76 14.76 -0.50
C VAL A 291 16.65 13.79 -0.09
N PRO A 292 16.83 13.01 0.99
CA PRO A 292 15.78 12.17 1.57
C PRO A 292 14.54 12.96 2.00
N LEU A 293 13.37 12.48 1.59
CA LEU A 293 12.10 13.16 1.84
C LEU A 293 11.65 12.97 3.29
N ARG A 294 11.09 14.03 3.89
CA ARG A 294 10.41 13.99 5.19
C ARG A 294 9.02 14.61 5.08
N PRO A 295 8.09 14.29 6.02
CA PRO A 295 6.73 14.83 6.00
C PRO A 295 6.63 16.36 5.96
N ARG A 296 7.63 17.08 6.48
CA ARG A 296 7.64 18.55 6.47
C ARG A 296 8.01 19.14 5.11
N ASP A 297 8.63 18.35 4.23
CA ASP A 297 9.19 18.78 2.95
C ASP A 297 8.15 18.71 1.81
N ILE A 298 7.03 18.03 2.06
CA ILE A 298 5.93 17.82 1.11
C ILE A 298 4.61 18.03 1.84
N VAL A 299 3.70 18.79 1.24
CA VAL A 299 2.32 18.86 1.71
C VAL A 299 1.50 17.88 0.88
N LEU A 300 0.81 16.96 1.54
CA LEU A 300 -0.23 16.17 0.89
C LEU A 300 -1.45 17.09 0.71
N GLU A 301 -1.43 17.96 -0.29
CA GLU A 301 -2.56 18.85 -0.58
C GLU A 301 -3.76 18.05 -1.10
N GLU A 302 -4.97 18.58 -0.86
CA GLU A 302 -6.17 18.14 -1.57
C GLU A 302 -6.18 18.78 -2.97
N PRO A 303 -6.56 18.05 -4.02
CA PRO A 303 -6.76 18.62 -5.36
C PRO A 303 -7.95 19.59 -5.39
#